data_AF-A0A933L515-F1
#
_entry.id   AF-A0A933L515-F1
#
_cell.length_a   1.000
_cell.length_b   1.000
_cell.length_c   1.000
_cell.angle_alpha   90.00
_cell.angle_beta   90.00
_cell.angle_gamma   90.00
#
_symmetry.space_group_name_H-M   'P 1'
#
loop_
_entity.id
_entity.type
_entity.pdbx_description
1 polymer ?
#
loop_
_entity_poly.entity_id
_entity_poly.type
_entity_poly.pdbx_seq_one_letter_code
_entity_poly.pdbx_strand_id
1 'polypeptide(L)'
;MLPNQETLALIASYQRDHDPRVGDKLLRQYDRWCRGEATRVVRKFGIGYDLALQAARLGLIEAAERFEPERGFSLMTFAATRTRRTVAHVRAEAFGGPSGYILETRRLIGHAVQQLQAEGLPVNDETIGARIGVGAGVVSAATRREVSMDAKLSDDDGDATLHDVLPDREELRPDRLVEEGQDRQRLRGALEGAIATSLSERNAEIVSLYLEAGCETGAMAAIARSLGLTRQRVAGAISDAMPRLRRALKLNGFGPRQVREL
;
A
#
# COMPACT_ATOMS: atom_id res chain seq x y z
N MET A 1 17.24 35.59 -25.75
CA MET A 1 16.63 36.73 -26.48
C MET A 1 15.41 37.15 -25.69
N LEU A 2 15.32 38.42 -25.29
CA LEU A 2 14.14 38.93 -24.61
C LEU A 2 12.93 38.90 -25.58
N PRO A 3 11.70 38.70 -25.09
CA PRO A 3 10.53 38.68 -25.96
C PRO A 3 10.40 40.02 -26.69
N ASN A 4 10.02 40.00 -27.97
CA ASN A 4 9.71 41.24 -28.69
C ASN A 4 8.44 41.89 -28.10
N GLN A 5 8.18 43.16 -28.42
CA GLN A 5 6.99 43.88 -27.89
C GLN A 5 5.67 43.15 -28.21
N GLU A 6 5.56 42.55 -29.39
CA GLU A 6 4.38 41.76 -29.78
C GLU A 6 4.15 40.57 -28.85
N THR A 7 5.20 39.85 -28.48
CA THR A 7 5.11 38.72 -27.55
C THR A 7 4.71 39.18 -26.16
N LEU A 8 5.26 40.31 -25.68
CA LEU A 8 4.89 40.89 -24.39
C LEU A 8 3.40 41.27 -24.36
N ALA A 9 2.90 41.88 -25.43
CA ALA A 9 1.48 42.18 -25.58
C ALA A 9 0.62 40.90 -25.57
N LEU A 10 1.10 39.83 -26.24
CA LEU A 10 0.42 38.55 -26.28
C LEU A 10 0.37 37.87 -24.89
N ILE A 11 1.46 37.91 -24.14
CA ILE A 11 1.54 37.42 -22.76
C ILE A 11 0.60 38.22 -21.86
N ALA A 12 0.60 39.56 -21.95
CA ALA A 12 -0.28 40.40 -21.16
C ALA A 12 -1.77 40.16 -21.46
N SER A 13 -2.12 39.90 -22.73
CA SER A 13 -3.47 39.49 -23.11
C SER A 13 -3.83 38.12 -22.53
N TYR A 14 -2.91 37.16 -22.58
CA TYR A 14 -3.13 35.84 -21.99
C TYR A 14 -3.34 35.89 -20.47
N GLN A 15 -2.55 36.71 -19.76
CA GLN A 15 -2.66 36.90 -18.31
C GLN A 15 -3.99 37.51 -17.86
N ARG A 16 -4.66 38.27 -18.72
CA ARG A 16 -5.94 38.92 -18.39
C ARG A 16 -7.12 37.97 -18.60
N ASP A 17 -7.16 37.33 -19.77
CA ASP A 17 -8.37 36.67 -20.25
C ASP A 17 -8.26 35.13 -20.26
N HIS A 18 -7.04 34.60 -20.08
CA HIS A 18 -6.72 33.16 -20.19
C HIS A 18 -7.29 32.50 -21.46
N ASP A 19 -7.43 33.25 -22.56
CA ASP A 19 -8.01 32.77 -23.81
C ASP A 19 -7.16 31.62 -24.39
N PRO A 20 -7.74 30.42 -24.58
CA PRO A 20 -7.05 29.28 -25.18
C PRO A 20 -6.40 29.60 -26.54
N ARG A 21 -7.01 30.49 -27.34
CA ARG A 21 -6.48 30.87 -28.66
C ARG A 21 -5.18 31.65 -28.57
N VAL A 22 -5.03 32.46 -27.52
CA VAL A 22 -3.80 33.21 -27.25
C VAL A 22 -2.72 32.26 -26.73
N GLY A 23 -3.08 31.33 -25.85
CA GLY A 23 -2.21 30.24 -25.41
C GLY A 23 -1.65 29.43 -26.59
N ASP A 24 -2.51 29.03 -27.51
CA ASP A 24 -2.14 28.31 -28.73
C ASP A 24 -1.15 29.08 -29.62
N LYS A 25 -1.30 30.41 -29.70
CA LYS A 25 -0.36 31.27 -30.43
C LYS A 25 1.00 31.31 -29.74
N LEU A 26 1.05 31.43 -28.41
CA LEU A 26 2.30 31.34 -27.64
C LEU A 26 2.99 29.99 -27.87
N LEU A 27 2.24 28.89 -27.80
CA LEU A 27 2.79 27.55 -28.02
C LEU A 27 3.39 27.41 -29.42
N ARG A 28 2.73 27.91 -30.47
CA ARG A 28 3.27 27.90 -31.83
C ARG A 28 4.54 28.73 -31.96
N GLN A 29 4.57 29.91 -31.36
CA GLN A 29 5.74 30.79 -31.39
C GLN A 29 6.97 30.16 -30.72
N TYR A 30 6.75 29.39 -29.66
CA TYR A 30 7.81 28.75 -28.86
C TYR A 30 7.98 27.25 -29.13
N ASP A 31 7.36 26.67 -30.17
CA ASP A 31 7.36 25.21 -30.43
C ASP A 31 8.78 24.65 -30.56
N ARG A 32 9.68 25.38 -31.25
CA ARG A 32 11.10 24.99 -31.35
C ARG A 32 11.78 24.92 -29.99
N TRP A 33 11.48 25.86 -29.10
CA TRP A 33 12.00 25.84 -27.73
C TRP A 33 11.41 24.67 -26.93
N CYS A 34 10.10 24.45 -27.00
CA CYS A 34 9.43 23.33 -26.32
C CYS A 34 10.02 21.98 -26.73
N ARG A 35 10.26 21.76 -28.03
CA ARG A 35 10.91 20.52 -28.53
C ARG A 35 12.34 20.37 -28.03
N GLY A 36 13.11 21.46 -27.99
CA GLY A 36 14.48 21.45 -27.47
C GLY A 36 14.53 21.14 -25.98
N GLU A 37 13.63 21.73 -25.19
CA GLU A 37 13.53 21.49 -23.76
C GLU A 37 13.02 20.06 -23.47
N ALA A 38 12.07 19.55 -24.28
CA ALA A 38 11.63 18.16 -24.22
C ALA A 38 12.80 17.18 -24.37
N THR A 39 13.68 17.36 -25.36
CA THR A 39 14.88 16.52 -25.54
C THR A 39 15.80 16.56 -24.31
N ARG A 40 15.97 17.72 -23.66
CA ARG A 40 16.74 17.83 -22.42
C ARG A 40 16.07 17.10 -21.26
N VAL A 41 14.76 17.22 -21.15
CA VAL A 41 13.95 16.53 -20.13
C VAL A 41 14.03 15.01 -20.30
N VAL A 42 13.91 14.49 -21.53
CA VAL A 42 14.08 13.07 -21.83
C VAL A 42 15.44 12.59 -21.37
N ARG A 43 16.52 13.29 -21.74
CA ARG A 43 17.90 12.93 -21.34
C ARG A 43 18.10 12.96 -19.83
N LYS A 44 17.47 13.91 -19.13
CA LYS A 44 17.68 14.10 -17.69
C LYS A 44 16.81 13.19 -16.82
N PHE A 45 15.57 12.94 -17.23
CA PHE A 45 14.57 12.26 -16.40
C PHE A 45 14.13 10.90 -16.94
N GLY A 46 14.49 10.55 -18.17
CA GLY A 46 14.19 9.26 -18.78
C GLY A 46 12.72 9.04 -19.12
N ILE A 47 11.93 10.11 -19.24
CA ILE A 47 10.51 10.02 -19.61
C ILE A 47 10.33 9.96 -21.14
N GLY A 48 9.20 9.45 -21.60
CA GLY A 48 8.86 9.42 -23.03
C GLY A 48 8.82 10.83 -23.65
N TYR A 49 9.20 10.94 -24.92
CA TYR A 49 9.31 12.23 -25.62
C TYR A 49 8.00 13.01 -25.67
N ASP A 50 6.88 12.34 -25.96
CA ASP A 50 5.58 13.01 -26.06
C ASP A 50 5.15 13.60 -24.72
N LEU A 51 5.39 12.87 -23.63
CA LEU A 51 5.13 13.34 -22.28
C LEU A 51 6.02 14.54 -21.93
N ALA A 52 7.31 14.47 -22.29
CA ALA A 52 8.24 15.58 -22.10
C ALA A 52 7.84 16.83 -22.89
N LEU A 53 7.35 16.66 -24.11
CA LEU A 53 6.87 17.75 -24.96
C LEU A 53 5.61 18.39 -24.38
N GLN A 54 4.65 17.59 -23.93
CA GLN A 54 3.44 18.10 -23.27
C GLN A 54 3.79 18.86 -21.98
N ALA A 55 4.69 18.31 -21.15
CA ALA A 55 5.14 18.99 -19.94
C ALA A 55 5.88 20.30 -20.23
N ALA A 56 6.66 20.38 -21.32
CA ALA A 56 7.32 21.62 -21.74
C ALA A 56 6.32 22.68 -22.24
N ARG A 57 5.25 22.27 -22.93
CA ARG A 57 4.17 23.16 -23.36
C ARG A 57 3.37 23.67 -22.18
N LEU A 58 2.99 22.80 -21.25
CA LEU A 58 2.28 23.18 -20.03
C LEU A 58 3.13 24.12 -19.15
N GLY A 59 4.41 23.79 -18.96
CA GLY A 59 5.35 24.64 -18.22
C GLY A 59 5.55 26.03 -18.84
N LEU A 60 5.45 26.15 -20.18
CA LEU A 60 5.48 27.44 -20.87
C LEU A 60 4.22 28.27 -20.60
N ILE A 61 3.04 27.64 -20.66
CA ILE A 61 1.77 28.30 -20.38
C ILE A 61 1.72 28.79 -18.93
N GLU A 62 2.02 27.92 -17.96
CA GLU A 62 2.10 28.31 -16.54
C GLU A 62 3.13 29.42 -16.28
N ALA A 63 4.23 29.42 -17.03
CA ALA A 63 5.22 30.49 -16.94
C ALA A 63 4.68 31.81 -17.49
N ALA A 64 3.95 31.78 -18.60
CA ALA A 64 3.35 32.97 -19.20
C ALA A 64 2.33 33.64 -18.26
N GLU A 65 1.56 32.86 -17.50
CA GLU A 65 0.59 33.39 -16.52
C GLU A 65 1.22 34.28 -15.43
N ARG A 66 2.48 34.00 -15.05
CA ARG A 66 3.16 34.69 -13.93
C ARG A 66 4.44 35.39 -14.37
N PHE A 67 4.59 35.61 -15.67
CA PHE A 67 5.79 36.22 -16.22
C PHE A 67 5.81 37.73 -15.97
N GLU A 68 6.86 38.19 -15.29
CA GLU A 68 7.11 39.61 -15.02
C GLU A 68 8.32 40.07 -15.87
N PRO A 69 8.10 40.83 -16.97
CA PRO A 69 9.18 41.23 -17.87
C PRO A 69 10.19 42.19 -17.22
N GLU A 70 9.78 42.95 -16.21
CA GLU A 70 10.64 43.91 -15.49
C GLU A 70 11.77 43.25 -14.71
N ARG A 71 11.66 41.95 -14.39
CA ARG A 71 12.70 41.20 -13.67
C ARG A 71 13.94 40.88 -14.52
N GLY A 72 13.93 41.19 -15.82
CA GLY A 72 15.11 41.03 -16.69
C GLY A 72 15.44 39.60 -17.12
N PHE A 73 14.65 38.60 -16.74
CA PHE A 73 14.82 37.21 -17.17
C PHE A 73 13.93 36.89 -18.38
N SER A 74 14.40 35.99 -19.25
CA SER A 74 13.60 35.54 -20.41
C SER A 74 12.47 34.60 -19.99
N LEU A 75 11.33 34.64 -20.68
CA LEU A 75 10.21 33.71 -20.46
C LEU A 75 10.68 32.25 -20.51
N MET A 76 11.53 31.90 -21.47
CA MET A 76 12.11 30.55 -21.61
C MET A 76 12.86 30.09 -20.36
N THR A 77 13.55 31.00 -19.67
CA THR A 77 14.26 30.69 -18.41
C THR A 77 13.27 30.32 -17.31
N PHE A 78 12.18 31.07 -17.20
CA PHE A 78 11.13 30.81 -16.22
C PHE A 78 10.34 29.53 -16.54
N ALA A 79 10.01 29.34 -17.81
CA ALA A 79 9.36 28.15 -18.34
C ALA A 79 10.17 26.88 -18.09
N ALA A 80 11.50 26.89 -18.24
CA ALA A 80 12.33 25.72 -17.95
C ALA A 80 12.22 25.25 -16.49
N THR A 81 12.08 26.18 -15.54
CA THR A 81 11.87 25.83 -14.12
C THR A 81 10.48 25.25 -13.90
N ARG A 82 9.46 25.79 -14.58
CA ARG A 82 8.09 25.27 -14.52
C ARG A 82 7.97 23.88 -15.14
N THR A 83 8.54 23.66 -16.33
CA THR A 83 8.61 22.35 -16.99
C THR A 83 9.14 21.27 -16.07
N ARG A 84 10.21 21.54 -15.30
CA ARG A 84 10.76 20.56 -14.34
C ARG A 84 9.76 20.21 -13.24
N ARG A 85 9.02 21.19 -12.73
CA ARG A 85 7.99 20.98 -11.71
C ARG A 85 6.83 20.16 -12.27
N THR A 86 6.39 20.46 -13.48
CA THR A 86 5.34 19.72 -14.19
C THR A 86 5.76 18.27 -14.43
N VAL A 87 6.98 18.02 -14.91
CA VAL A 87 7.53 16.67 -15.10
C VAL A 87 7.57 15.88 -13.79
N ALA A 88 8.01 16.51 -12.70
CA ALA A 88 8.04 15.87 -11.39
C ALA A 88 6.64 15.48 -10.91
N HIS A 89 5.65 16.35 -11.12
CA HIS A 89 4.26 16.10 -10.75
C HIS A 89 3.64 14.96 -11.58
N VAL A 90 3.74 15.03 -12.91
CA VAL A 90 3.22 14.00 -13.82
C VAL A 90 3.86 12.64 -13.55
N ARG A 91 5.15 12.60 -13.23
CA ARG A 91 5.83 11.36 -12.88
C ARG A 91 5.31 10.74 -11.58
N ALA A 92 5.00 11.57 -10.59
CA ALA A 92 4.43 11.11 -9.33
C ALA A 92 3.02 10.53 -9.54
N GLU A 93 2.18 11.18 -10.36
CA GLU A 93 0.82 10.71 -10.63
C GLU A 93 0.76 9.49 -11.57
N ALA A 94 1.49 9.50 -12.68
CA ALA A 94 1.34 8.49 -13.73
C ALA A 94 2.01 7.15 -13.41
N PHE A 95 3.12 7.16 -12.68
CA PHE A 95 3.91 5.94 -12.42
C PHE A 95 3.78 5.45 -10.98
N GLY A 96 2.84 6.00 -10.19
CA GLY A 96 2.79 5.77 -8.74
C GLY A 96 4.12 6.12 -8.05
N GLY A 97 4.93 6.92 -8.73
CA GLY A 97 6.31 7.15 -8.38
C GLY A 97 6.36 7.86 -7.04
N PRO A 98 7.38 7.57 -6.22
CA PRO A 98 7.51 8.23 -4.94
C PRO A 98 7.44 9.76 -5.13
N SER A 99 6.55 10.44 -4.39
CA SER A 99 6.35 11.90 -4.39
C SER A 99 7.69 12.65 -4.55
N GLY A 100 7.70 13.87 -5.10
CA GLY A 100 8.93 14.67 -5.24
C GLY A 100 9.82 14.67 -3.97
N TYR A 101 9.18 14.54 -2.80
CA TYR A 101 9.82 14.27 -1.51
C TYR A 101 10.73 13.03 -1.48
N ILE A 102 10.29 11.88 -1.98
CA ILE A 102 11.06 10.63 -1.95
C ILE A 102 12.16 10.63 -3.03
N LEU A 103 11.96 11.30 -4.17
CA LEU A 103 13.03 11.46 -5.16
C LEU A 103 14.17 12.35 -4.63
N GLU A 104 13.83 13.45 -3.96
CA GLU A 104 14.79 14.28 -3.22
C GLU A 104 15.45 13.48 -2.08
N THR A 105 14.67 12.70 -1.33
CA THR A 105 15.19 11.83 -0.26
C THR A 105 16.19 10.81 -0.81
N ARG A 106 15.91 10.17 -1.96
CA ARG A 106 16.86 9.27 -2.65
C ARG A 106 18.17 9.97 -3.02
N ARG A 107 18.09 11.22 -3.50
CA ARG A 107 19.28 12.00 -3.84
C ARG A 107 20.10 12.33 -2.59
N LEU A 108 19.44 12.74 -1.51
CA LEU A 108 20.07 12.99 -0.21
C LEU A 108 20.72 11.73 0.36
N ILE A 109 20.04 10.58 0.25
CA ILE A 109 20.60 9.27 0.61
C ILE A 109 21.88 9.00 -0.18
N GLY A 110 21.87 9.20 -1.50
CA GLY A 110 23.06 9.00 -2.34
C GLY A 110 24.27 9.85 -1.90
N HIS A 111 24.04 11.13 -1.57
CA HIS A 111 25.09 12.00 -1.03
C HIS A 111 25.56 11.57 0.36
N ALA A 112 24.64 11.19 1.25
CA ALA A 112 24.95 10.73 2.60
C ALA A 112 25.77 9.43 2.57
N VAL A 113 25.45 8.50 1.68
CA VAL A 113 26.22 7.26 1.47
C VAL A 113 27.66 7.59 1.06
N GLN A 114 27.86 8.49 0.08
CA GLN A 114 29.21 8.88 -0.34
C GLN A 114 30.02 9.52 0.79
N GLN A 115 29.40 10.37 1.61
CA GLN A 115 30.04 11.00 2.76
C GLN A 115 30.41 9.97 3.83
N LEU A 116 29.47 9.10 4.21
CA LEU A 116 29.71 8.04 5.20
C LEU A 116 30.84 7.10 4.75
N GLN A 117 30.89 6.75 3.47
CA GLN A 117 31.98 5.97 2.89
C GLN A 117 33.32 6.70 2.96
N ALA A 118 33.36 7.99 2.63
CA ALA A 118 34.57 8.80 2.72
C ALA A 118 35.07 8.97 4.17
N GLU A 119 34.15 9.01 5.14
CA GLU A 119 34.43 9.09 6.57
C GLU A 119 34.74 7.71 7.20
N GLY A 120 34.64 6.61 6.44
CA GLY A 120 34.86 5.25 6.94
C GLY A 120 33.80 4.76 7.93
N LEU A 121 32.62 5.38 7.93
CA LEU A 121 31.50 5.07 8.81
C LEU A 121 30.58 4.00 8.20
N PRO A 122 29.86 3.22 9.02
CA PRO A 122 28.92 2.21 8.54
C PRO A 122 27.78 2.87 7.75
N VAL A 123 27.47 2.28 6.60
CA VAL A 123 26.36 2.70 5.72
C VAL A 123 25.17 1.79 5.97
N ASN A 124 24.28 2.21 6.88
CA ASN A 124 23.01 1.52 7.15
C ASN A 124 21.86 2.54 7.20
N ASP A 125 20.62 2.07 7.17
CA ASP A 125 19.44 2.95 7.09
C ASP A 125 19.36 3.94 8.27
N GLU A 126 19.89 3.55 9.44
CA GLU A 126 19.91 4.37 10.65
C GLU A 126 20.95 5.50 10.57
N THR A 127 22.17 5.21 10.12
CA THR A 127 23.27 6.19 9.99
C THR A 127 23.01 7.14 8.82
N ILE A 128 22.45 6.63 7.73
CA ILE A 128 21.98 7.44 6.61
C ILE A 128 20.85 8.36 7.07
N GLY A 129 19.85 7.80 7.78
CA GLY A 129 18.71 8.55 8.30
C GLY A 129 19.14 9.67 9.25
N ALA A 130 20.05 9.37 10.18
CA ALA A 130 20.63 10.34 11.09
C ALA A 130 21.37 11.47 10.36
N ARG A 131 22.07 11.17 9.25
CA ARG A 131 22.80 12.17 8.47
C ARG A 131 21.88 13.15 7.74
N ILE A 132 20.75 12.66 7.21
CA ILE A 132 19.81 13.46 6.41
C ILE A 132 18.59 13.96 7.21
N GLY A 133 18.49 13.59 8.49
CA GLY A 133 17.43 14.03 9.39
C GLY A 133 16.08 13.33 9.17
N VAL A 134 16.08 12.08 8.72
CA VAL A 134 14.86 11.28 8.53
C VAL A 134 14.94 9.94 9.26
N GLY A 135 13.80 9.34 9.58
CA GLY A 135 13.77 8.01 10.20
C GLY A 135 14.24 6.90 9.25
N ALA A 136 14.85 5.85 9.79
CA ALA A 136 15.33 4.69 9.03
C ALA A 136 14.24 4.05 8.14
N GLY A 137 12.99 4.03 8.60
CA GLY A 137 11.87 3.53 7.79
C GLY A 137 11.62 4.34 6.50
N VAL A 138 11.87 5.65 6.53
CA VAL A 138 11.77 6.52 5.33
C VAL A 138 12.94 6.23 4.38
N VAL A 139 14.14 6.01 4.91
CA VAL A 139 15.31 5.59 4.12
C VAL A 139 15.02 4.27 3.43
N SER A 140 14.55 3.27 4.18
CA SER A 140 14.20 1.94 3.68
C SER A 140 13.11 2.00 2.58
N ALA A 141 12.05 2.78 2.81
CA ALA A 141 11.00 2.98 1.81
C ALA A 141 11.52 3.67 0.55
N ALA A 142 12.41 4.66 0.71
CA ALA A 142 13.02 5.37 -0.41
C ALA A 142 14.05 4.52 -1.17
N THR A 143 14.71 3.54 -0.54
CA THR A 143 15.69 2.67 -1.20
C THR A 143 15.06 1.47 -1.90
N ARG A 144 13.86 1.02 -1.49
CA ARG A 144 13.12 -0.07 -2.17
C ARG A 144 13.03 0.18 -3.68
N ARG A 145 13.54 -0.76 -4.45
CA ARG A 145 13.36 -0.82 -5.90
C ARG A 145 12.21 -1.75 -6.20
N GLU A 146 11.26 -1.25 -6.98
CA GLU A 146 10.29 -2.10 -7.67
C GLU A 146 11.06 -2.89 -8.73
N VAL A 147 10.81 -4.19 -8.76
CA VAL A 147 11.36 -5.11 -9.75
C VAL A 147 10.18 -5.63 -10.56
N SER A 148 10.36 -5.74 -11.89
CA SER A 148 9.32 -6.30 -12.73
C SER A 148 9.04 -7.75 -12.32
N MET A 149 7.76 -8.10 -12.16
CA MET A 149 7.35 -9.49 -11.92
C MET A 149 7.68 -10.40 -13.10
N ASP A 150 7.75 -9.82 -14.31
CA ASP A 150 8.11 -10.52 -15.55
C ASP A 150 9.62 -10.55 -15.80
N ALA A 151 10.43 -9.98 -14.90
CA ALA A 151 11.88 -10.07 -15.03
C ALA A 151 12.31 -11.53 -14.87
N LYS A 152 13.09 -12.01 -15.84
CA LYS A 152 13.74 -13.33 -15.76
C LYS A 152 14.67 -13.37 -14.55
N LEU A 153 14.61 -14.49 -13.81
CA LEU A 153 15.41 -14.71 -12.60
C LEU A 153 16.86 -15.11 -12.92
N SER A 154 17.12 -15.64 -14.11
CA SER A 154 18.43 -16.09 -14.58
C SER A 154 18.61 -15.71 -16.06
N ASP A 155 19.85 -15.40 -16.44
CA ASP A 155 20.23 -15.19 -17.85
C ASP A 155 20.49 -16.51 -18.60
N ASP A 156 20.69 -17.61 -17.86
CA ASP A 156 20.78 -18.97 -18.42
C ASP A 156 19.37 -19.51 -18.72
N ASP A 157 19.22 -20.33 -19.79
CA ASP A 157 18.05 -20.88 -20.53
C ASP A 157 16.69 -21.16 -19.82
N GLY A 158 16.50 -20.82 -18.55
CA GLY A 158 15.22 -20.80 -17.87
C GLY A 158 14.40 -19.55 -18.16
N ASP A 159 13.14 -19.75 -18.55
CA ASP A 159 12.13 -18.69 -18.67
C ASP A 159 11.46 -18.33 -17.33
N ALA A 160 11.97 -18.84 -16.21
CA ALA A 160 11.39 -18.60 -14.89
C ALA A 160 11.44 -17.11 -14.52
N THR A 161 10.27 -16.56 -14.20
CA THR A 161 10.08 -15.18 -13.78
C THR A 161 9.78 -15.10 -12.28
N LEU A 162 9.87 -13.88 -11.72
CA LEU A 162 9.44 -13.62 -10.34
C LEU A 162 7.99 -14.05 -10.09
N HIS A 163 7.12 -13.99 -11.10
CA HIS A 163 5.75 -14.49 -11.02
C HIS A 163 5.67 -16.00 -10.76
N ASP A 164 6.59 -16.79 -11.30
CA ASP A 164 6.55 -18.26 -11.19
C ASP A 164 7.06 -18.77 -9.84
N VAL A 165 7.86 -17.95 -9.14
CA VAL A 165 8.55 -18.36 -7.92
C VAL A 165 7.94 -17.75 -6.66
N LEU A 166 7.26 -16.60 -6.78
CA LEU A 166 6.70 -15.90 -5.63
C LEU A 166 5.45 -16.65 -5.11
N PRO A 167 5.50 -17.25 -3.90
CA PRO A 167 4.36 -17.97 -3.38
C PRO A 167 3.27 -17.00 -2.93
N ASP A 168 2.02 -17.33 -3.24
CA ASP A 168 0.87 -16.64 -2.66
C ASP A 168 0.78 -17.00 -1.17
N ARG A 169 0.75 -15.96 -0.32
CA ARG A 169 0.69 -16.09 1.13
C ARG A 169 -0.73 -16.15 1.66
N GLU A 170 -1.70 -15.72 0.85
CA GLU A 170 -3.12 -15.73 1.18
C GLU A 170 -3.84 -16.94 0.55
N GLU A 171 -3.15 -17.75 -0.25
CA GLU A 171 -3.70 -18.96 -0.83
C GLU A 171 -4.14 -19.94 0.27
N LEU A 172 -5.45 -20.16 0.33
CA LEU A 172 -6.07 -21.17 1.18
C LEU A 172 -5.66 -22.54 0.67
N ARG A 173 -4.66 -23.15 1.31
CA ARG A 173 -4.15 -24.44 0.88
C ARG A 173 -5.23 -25.54 1.08
N PRO A 174 -5.61 -26.30 0.04
CA PRO A 174 -6.67 -27.30 0.13
C PRO A 174 -6.42 -28.41 1.16
N ASP A 175 -5.16 -28.80 1.34
CA ASP A 175 -4.71 -29.72 2.38
C ASP A 175 -5.05 -29.19 3.78
N ARG A 176 -4.71 -27.93 4.07
CA ARG A 176 -5.04 -27.29 5.35
C ARG A 176 -6.55 -27.15 5.57
N LEU A 177 -7.29 -26.80 4.52
CA LEU A 177 -8.76 -26.74 4.60
C LEU A 177 -9.38 -28.11 4.93
N VAL A 178 -8.85 -29.18 4.34
CA VAL A 178 -9.31 -30.56 4.63
C VAL A 178 -8.90 -30.99 6.03
N GLU A 179 -7.66 -30.72 6.46
CA GLU A 179 -7.19 -31.01 7.82
C GLU A 179 -8.04 -30.27 8.86
N GLU A 180 -8.26 -28.97 8.70
CA GLU A 180 -9.12 -28.17 9.58
C GLU A 180 -10.57 -28.68 9.60
N GLY A 181 -11.10 -29.08 8.43
CA GLY A 181 -12.44 -29.66 8.32
C GLY A 181 -12.57 -31.00 9.05
N GLN A 182 -11.60 -31.90 8.87
CA GLN A 182 -11.55 -33.20 9.54
C GLN A 182 -11.37 -33.06 11.05
N ASP A 183 -10.53 -32.13 11.49
CA ASP A 183 -10.31 -31.86 12.91
C ASP A 183 -11.55 -31.27 13.58
N ARG A 184 -12.27 -30.35 12.92
CA ARG A 184 -13.57 -29.86 13.40
C ARG A 184 -14.59 -30.98 13.51
N GLN A 185 -14.65 -31.88 12.53
CA GLN A 185 -15.58 -33.01 12.55
C GLN A 185 -15.26 -34.01 13.68
N ARG A 186 -13.97 -34.31 13.89
CA ARG A 186 -13.50 -35.15 15.01
C ARG A 186 -13.82 -34.50 16.36
N LEU A 187 -13.57 -33.20 16.51
CA LEU A 187 -13.87 -32.46 17.74
C LEU A 187 -15.38 -32.47 18.04
N ARG A 188 -16.21 -32.24 17.01
CA ARG A 188 -17.68 -32.29 17.14
C ARG A 188 -18.16 -33.67 17.58
N GLY A 189 -17.69 -34.74 16.94
CA GLY A 189 -18.05 -36.11 17.34
C GLY A 189 -17.60 -36.45 18.76
N ALA A 190 -16.41 -36.01 19.17
CA ALA A 190 -15.91 -36.21 20.53
C ALA A 190 -16.72 -35.41 21.57
N LEU A 191 -17.17 -34.20 21.23
CA LEU A 191 -18.06 -33.39 22.06
C LEU A 191 -19.43 -34.04 22.23
N GLU A 192 -20.06 -34.48 21.14
CA GLU A 192 -21.34 -35.18 21.16
C GLU A 192 -21.26 -36.45 22.02
N GLY A 193 -20.20 -37.24 21.86
CA GLY A 193 -19.93 -38.41 22.70
C GLY A 193 -19.70 -38.07 24.18
N ALA A 194 -18.94 -37.00 24.47
CA ALA A 194 -18.70 -36.55 25.84
C ALA A 194 -19.99 -36.05 26.51
N ILE A 195 -20.84 -35.33 25.78
CA ILE A 195 -22.14 -34.87 26.25
C ILE A 195 -23.05 -36.05 26.59
N ALA A 196 -23.14 -37.04 25.70
CA ALA A 196 -23.98 -38.22 25.89
C ALA A 196 -23.53 -39.10 27.08
N THR A 197 -22.23 -39.15 27.37
CA THR A 197 -21.66 -40.05 28.40
C THR A 197 -21.47 -39.41 29.76
N SER A 198 -21.21 -38.10 29.81
CA SER A 198 -20.77 -37.41 31.05
C SER A 198 -21.85 -36.55 31.71
N LEU A 199 -22.98 -36.34 31.04
CA LEU A 199 -24.06 -35.45 31.49
C LEU A 199 -25.37 -36.23 31.64
N SER A 200 -26.22 -35.77 32.56
CA SER A 200 -27.61 -36.22 32.62
C SER A 200 -28.39 -35.67 31.42
N GLU A 201 -29.43 -36.37 30.99
CA GLU A 201 -30.27 -36.02 29.83
C GLU A 201 -30.68 -34.54 29.82
N ARG A 202 -31.11 -34.01 30.98
CA ARG A 202 -31.51 -32.60 31.13
C ARG A 202 -30.35 -31.61 31.03
N ASN A 203 -29.17 -31.96 31.51
CA ASN A 203 -27.98 -31.10 31.39
C ASN A 203 -27.36 -31.20 29.98
N ALA A 204 -27.45 -32.37 29.34
CA ALA A 204 -27.04 -32.57 27.95
C ALA A 204 -27.86 -31.68 27.01
N GLU A 205 -29.19 -31.65 27.17
CA GLU A 205 -30.09 -30.77 26.40
C GLU A 205 -29.70 -29.28 26.52
N ILE A 206 -29.44 -28.81 27.75
CA ILE A 206 -29.04 -27.41 28.00
C ILE A 206 -27.69 -27.07 27.37
N VAL A 207 -26.71 -27.99 27.45
CA VAL A 207 -25.35 -27.75 26.97
C VAL A 207 -25.27 -27.86 25.44
N SER A 208 -25.98 -28.79 24.82
CA SER A 208 -26.07 -28.88 23.35
C SER A 208 -26.65 -27.61 22.75
N LEU A 209 -27.76 -27.10 23.29
CA LEU A 209 -28.36 -25.84 22.84
C LEU A 209 -27.42 -24.63 23.03
N TYR A 210 -26.60 -24.65 24.08
CA TYR A 210 -25.62 -23.59 24.34
C TYR A 210 -24.46 -23.60 23.35
N LEU A 211 -23.98 -24.79 22.96
CA LEU A 211 -22.93 -24.97 21.96
C LEU A 211 -23.42 -24.68 20.53
N GLU A 212 -24.65 -25.09 20.19
CA GLU A 212 -25.28 -24.77 18.91
C GLU A 212 -25.50 -23.26 18.71
N ALA A 213 -25.77 -22.53 19.80
CA ALA A 213 -25.91 -21.07 19.81
C ALA A 213 -24.57 -20.31 19.80
N GLY A 214 -23.44 -21.00 19.58
CA GLY A 214 -22.13 -20.37 19.40
C GLY A 214 -21.60 -19.63 20.64
N CYS A 215 -22.08 -19.97 21.85
CA CYS A 215 -21.68 -19.33 23.10
C CYS A 215 -21.88 -17.79 23.12
N GLU A 216 -22.84 -17.27 22.37
CA GLU A 216 -23.08 -15.84 22.24
C GLU A 216 -23.63 -15.17 23.52
N THR A 217 -23.41 -13.86 23.64
CA THR A 217 -23.88 -13.01 24.74
C THR A 217 -25.41 -12.87 24.73
N GLY A 218 -26.10 -13.89 25.25
CA GLY A 218 -27.57 -13.93 25.29
C GLY A 218 -28.16 -15.34 25.21
N ALA A 219 -27.37 -16.31 24.76
CA ALA A 219 -27.79 -17.69 24.58
C ALA A 219 -28.40 -18.30 25.85
N MET A 220 -27.78 -18.08 27.01
CA MET A 220 -28.30 -18.60 28.30
C MET A 220 -29.70 -18.08 28.64
N ALA A 221 -30.00 -16.81 28.31
CA ALA A 221 -31.31 -16.22 28.58
C ALA A 221 -32.37 -16.72 27.60
N ALA A 222 -32.00 -16.96 26.34
CA ALA A 222 -32.87 -17.57 25.34
C ALA A 222 -33.20 -19.03 25.70
N ILE A 223 -32.19 -19.82 26.07
CA ILE A 223 -32.33 -21.22 26.49
C ILE A 223 -33.17 -21.34 27.78
N ALA A 224 -32.96 -20.42 28.73
CA ALA A 224 -33.78 -20.34 29.93
C ALA A 224 -35.26 -20.13 29.61
N ARG A 225 -35.58 -19.24 28.65
CA ARG A 225 -36.97 -19.01 28.20
C ARG A 225 -37.55 -20.20 27.45
N SER A 226 -36.79 -20.85 26.57
CA SER A 226 -37.29 -21.99 25.79
C SER A 226 -37.57 -23.22 26.64
N LEU A 227 -36.74 -23.47 27.66
CA LEU A 227 -36.87 -24.65 28.54
C LEU A 227 -37.68 -24.38 29.82
N GLY A 228 -38.22 -23.18 30.00
CA GLY A 228 -38.96 -22.79 31.20
C GLY A 228 -38.11 -22.79 32.47
N LEU A 229 -36.81 -22.50 32.35
CA LEU A 229 -35.83 -22.51 33.44
C LEU A 229 -35.40 -21.09 33.81
N THR A 230 -34.80 -20.94 34.99
CA THR A 230 -34.12 -19.69 35.35
C THR A 230 -32.75 -19.61 34.69
N ARG A 231 -32.29 -18.39 34.38
CA ARG A 231 -30.94 -18.15 33.85
C ARG A 231 -29.85 -18.74 34.76
N GLN A 232 -30.04 -18.67 36.07
CA GLN A 232 -29.12 -19.25 37.06
C GLN A 232 -29.07 -20.78 36.98
N ARG A 233 -30.19 -21.45 36.69
CA ARG A 233 -30.21 -22.92 36.52
C ARG A 233 -29.46 -23.37 35.26
N VAL A 234 -29.59 -22.61 34.17
CA VAL A 234 -28.84 -22.82 32.92
C VAL A 234 -27.35 -22.57 33.13
N ALA A 235 -26.99 -21.46 33.78
CA ALA A 235 -25.59 -21.15 34.13
C ALA A 235 -24.96 -22.22 35.03
N GLY A 236 -25.70 -22.72 36.02
CA GLY A 236 -25.25 -23.82 36.88
C GLY A 236 -25.05 -25.13 36.13
N ALA A 237 -25.94 -25.48 35.20
CA ALA A 237 -25.79 -26.67 34.35
C ALA A 237 -24.51 -26.60 33.51
N ILE A 238 -24.25 -25.45 32.87
CA ILE A 238 -23.07 -25.22 32.04
C ILE A 238 -21.80 -25.24 32.91
N SER A 239 -21.82 -24.59 34.07
CA SER A 239 -20.67 -24.55 34.99
C SER A 239 -20.27 -25.94 35.52
N ASP A 240 -21.24 -26.83 35.76
CA ASP A 240 -20.97 -28.21 36.18
C ASP A 240 -20.52 -29.09 34.99
N ALA A 241 -21.04 -28.82 33.79
CA ALA A 241 -20.76 -29.60 32.59
C ALA A 241 -19.37 -29.34 31.98
N MET A 242 -18.96 -28.07 31.88
CA MET A 242 -17.73 -27.68 31.17
C MET A 242 -16.45 -28.37 31.67
N PRO A 243 -16.21 -28.51 32.99
CA PRO A 243 -15.04 -29.24 33.48
C PRO A 243 -15.03 -30.72 33.09
N ARG A 244 -16.21 -31.36 33.04
CA ARG A 244 -16.37 -32.78 32.67
C ARG A 244 -16.10 -33.01 31.19
N LEU A 245 -16.66 -32.14 30.34
CA LEU A 245 -16.41 -32.17 28.89
C LEU A 245 -14.94 -31.93 28.57
N ARG A 246 -14.30 -30.95 29.20
CA ARG A 246 -12.85 -30.70 29.03
C ARG A 246 -12.00 -31.90 29.43
N ARG A 247 -12.38 -32.64 30.47
CA ARG A 247 -11.69 -33.87 30.89
C ARG A 247 -11.88 -35.00 29.88
N ALA A 248 -13.10 -35.18 29.38
CA ALA A 248 -13.41 -36.18 28.36
C ALA A 248 -12.66 -35.92 27.04
N LEU A 249 -12.60 -34.66 26.59
CA LEU A 249 -11.85 -34.29 25.39
C LEU A 249 -10.34 -34.51 25.53
N LYS A 250 -9.76 -34.23 26.71
CA LYS A 250 -8.34 -34.55 26.97
C LYS A 250 -8.06 -36.04 26.92
N LEU A 251 -8.99 -36.88 27.41
CA LEU A 251 -8.86 -38.34 27.35
C LEU A 251 -8.95 -38.88 25.91
N ASN A 252 -9.67 -38.18 25.02
CA ASN A 252 -9.77 -38.47 23.59
C ASN A 252 -8.61 -37.89 22.76
N GLY A 253 -7.55 -37.39 23.38
CA GLY A 253 -6.32 -36.96 22.69
C GLY A 253 -6.33 -35.53 22.13
N PHE A 254 -7.33 -34.71 22.44
CA PHE A 254 -7.37 -33.31 21.99
C PHE A 254 -6.43 -32.41 22.80
N GLY A 255 -5.70 -31.54 22.09
CA GLY A 255 -4.71 -30.64 22.68
C GLY A 255 -5.31 -29.46 23.46
N PRO A 256 -4.52 -28.79 24.32
CA PRO A 256 -5.01 -27.71 25.18
C PRO A 256 -5.50 -26.47 24.41
N ARG A 257 -5.11 -26.28 23.14
CA ARG A 257 -5.63 -25.20 22.28
C ARG A 257 -7.06 -25.48 21.80
N GLN A 258 -7.29 -26.68 21.26
CA GLN A 258 -8.61 -27.15 20.81
C GLN A 258 -9.64 -27.19 21.94
N VAL A 259 -9.20 -27.48 23.17
CA VAL A 259 -10.06 -27.53 24.37
C VAL A 259 -10.34 -26.15 24.98
N ARG A 260 -9.56 -25.12 24.63
CA ARG A 260 -9.69 -23.74 25.15
C ARG A 260 -10.59 -22.86 24.28
N GLU A 261 -10.79 -23.24 23.03
CA GLU A 261 -11.73 -22.59 22.09
C GLU A 261 -13.21 -22.96 22.36
N LEU A 262 -13.47 -23.82 23.36
CA LEU A 262 -14.78 -24.15 23.93
C LEU A 262 -15.07 -23.38 25.23
#